data_AF-A0A0A0HJS0-F1
#
_entry.id   AF-A0A0A0HJS0-F1
#
_cell.length_a   1.000
_cell.length_b   1.000
_cell.length_c   1.000
_cell.angle_alpha   90.00
_cell.angle_beta   90.00
_cell.angle_gamma   90.00
#
_symmetry.space_group_name_H-M   'P 1'
#
loop_
_entity.id
_entity.type
_entity.pdbx_description
1 polymer ?
#
loop_
_entity_poly.entity_id
_entity_poly.type
_entity_poly.pdbx_seq_one_letter_code
_entity_poly.pdbx_strand_id
1 'polypeptide(L)'
;MDFTAQDTATPFTVWVTRATLKSAARFELPDPLADPVTDLRVHSATAESYFVKAGDYIQILDVDGRQCTDFQCFAARKLDKGVEHALDVTTTRTLMGHAYPMPGLHAKYYDQDMLPLVEVVQDTVGRHDAFALACAAKYYDDIGYPGHVNCSDNFNAALAPHGVTGRAGWMAINFFFNTGIDAHGVMYTDEPWTRPGDYVLLRALTDLVCVSSACPDDTTAANGWNPTDIHVRTYSGKETFQRSVAYRPTPDAEPKMTKQTGFHPCFARFTENFIEYNGFWLASAMSSAGPIAEYHACRQKSVVLDLSALRKFEITGPDSEALCQYVFTRDIKKLPVGGVVYTAMCYPHGGMIDDGTVFRLGQDNFRWIGGSDYGGEWLREKAQELGLKVLVRSSTDMQHNIAVQGPESRDLLKKVIWTAPHQPKFEELGWFRFTPARIGDHDGIPVVVSRTGYTGELGYEIFCHPKHAVEVFDAVWAAGKDHGLTPMGLEALDMVRIEAGLIFAGYDFSDQTDPFEAGIGFTVPLKSKPDDFIGREALIRRKEHPARVLVGLDIDSNVAVGHGDCVHIGRAQIGEVTSSMRSPLLGKNIALARVDVAHHAVGTAVEIGKLDGQQKRLPATIVPFAHYDPQKTRPRS
;
A
#
# COMPACT_ATOMS: atom_id res chain seq x y z
N MET A 1 -4.66 -19.71 -72.27
CA MET A 1 -4.34 -20.44 -71.03
C MET A 1 -5.54 -21.29 -70.70
N ASP A 2 -5.39 -22.60 -70.83
CA ASP A 2 -6.39 -23.59 -70.48
C ASP A 2 -6.36 -23.77 -68.96
N PHE A 3 -7.44 -23.37 -68.28
CA PHE A 3 -7.58 -23.40 -66.82
C PHE A 3 -7.85 -24.79 -66.24
N THR A 4 -8.02 -25.80 -67.11
CA THR A 4 -8.26 -27.20 -66.72
C THR A 4 -7.00 -28.07 -66.71
N ALA A 5 -5.91 -27.63 -67.34
CA ALA A 5 -4.73 -28.47 -67.54
C ALA A 5 -3.68 -28.46 -66.39
N GLN A 6 -3.77 -27.54 -65.41
CA GLN A 6 -2.82 -27.40 -64.28
C GLN A 6 -1.31 -27.52 -64.62
N ASP A 7 -0.91 -27.22 -65.86
CA ASP A 7 0.47 -27.38 -66.30
C ASP A 7 1.20 -26.03 -66.27
N THR A 8 1.52 -25.57 -65.05
CA THR A 8 2.48 -24.47 -64.86
C THR A 8 3.81 -25.05 -64.41
N ALA A 9 4.66 -25.37 -65.38
CA ALA A 9 6.04 -25.77 -65.21
C ALA A 9 6.93 -24.58 -64.84
N THR A 10 6.69 -23.95 -63.68
CA THR A 10 7.69 -23.08 -63.06
C THR A 10 8.07 -23.67 -61.70
N PRO A 11 9.32 -24.14 -61.51
CA PRO A 11 9.74 -24.64 -60.21
C PRO A 11 9.66 -23.52 -59.19
N PHE A 12 8.92 -23.73 -58.09
CA PHE A 12 8.91 -22.80 -56.96
C PHE A 12 9.89 -23.30 -55.91
N THR A 13 10.75 -22.40 -55.44
CA THR A 13 11.70 -22.68 -54.36
C THR A 13 11.09 -22.22 -53.06
N VAL A 14 10.85 -23.15 -52.13
CA VAL A 14 10.45 -22.83 -50.76
C VAL A 14 11.71 -22.70 -49.92
N TRP A 15 11.94 -21.51 -49.37
CA TRP A 15 12.96 -21.30 -48.36
C TRP A 15 12.38 -21.62 -46.99
N VAL A 16 12.66 -22.82 -46.49
CA VAL A 16 12.33 -23.19 -45.11
C VAL A 16 13.48 -22.76 -44.21
N THR A 17 13.34 -21.58 -43.60
CA THR A 17 14.22 -21.19 -42.49
C THR A 17 13.69 -21.88 -41.25
N ARG A 18 14.42 -22.87 -40.72
CA ARG A 18 14.08 -23.47 -39.43
C ARG A 18 14.14 -22.35 -38.40
N ALA A 19 13.03 -22.07 -37.74
CA ALA A 19 12.99 -21.06 -36.69
C ALA A 19 14.05 -21.44 -35.63
N THR A 20 14.94 -20.51 -35.31
CA THR A 20 15.77 -20.65 -34.12
C THR A 20 14.81 -20.59 -32.94
N LEU A 21 14.59 -21.72 -32.27
CA LEU A 21 13.92 -21.75 -30.98
C LEU A 21 14.76 -20.86 -30.07
N LYS A 22 14.29 -19.63 -29.82
CA LYS A 22 14.84 -18.82 -28.75
C LYS A 22 14.48 -19.57 -27.48
N SER A 23 15.47 -20.10 -26.77
CA SER A 23 15.22 -20.59 -25.41
C SER A 23 14.63 -19.44 -24.61
N ALA A 24 13.57 -19.69 -23.84
CA ALA A 24 13.16 -18.75 -22.80
C ALA A 24 14.40 -18.39 -21.97
N ALA A 25 14.52 -17.12 -21.59
CA ALA A 25 15.60 -16.69 -20.71
C ALA A 25 15.52 -17.53 -19.43
N ARG A 26 16.62 -18.18 -19.05
CA ARG A 26 16.76 -18.87 -17.77
C ARG A 26 17.54 -17.98 -16.84
N PHE A 27 17.10 -17.88 -15.60
CA PHE A 27 17.69 -17.01 -14.60
C PHE A 27 18.48 -17.83 -13.59
N GLU A 28 19.55 -17.24 -13.07
CA GLU A 28 20.30 -17.83 -11.96
C GLU A 28 19.46 -17.76 -10.69
N LEU A 29 19.57 -18.79 -9.84
CA LEU A 29 18.91 -18.77 -8.54
C LEU A 29 19.50 -17.63 -7.70
N PRO A 30 18.67 -16.87 -6.97
CA PRO A 30 19.18 -15.90 -6.01
C PRO A 30 19.92 -16.61 -4.86
N ASP A 31 20.83 -15.87 -4.23
CA ASP A 31 21.51 -16.32 -3.02
C ASP A 31 20.50 -16.72 -1.94
N PRO A 32 20.76 -17.79 -1.16
CA PRO A 32 19.92 -18.16 -0.03
C PRO A 32 19.78 -17.03 1.01
N LEU A 33 18.60 -16.92 1.64
CA LEU A 33 18.37 -15.96 2.73
C LEU A 33 19.23 -16.23 3.98
N ALA A 34 19.61 -17.49 4.17
CA ALA A 34 20.51 -18.02 5.20
C ALA A 34 21.04 -19.38 4.73
N ASP A 35 21.85 -20.06 5.54
CA ASP A 35 22.29 -21.43 5.22
C ASP A 35 21.08 -22.39 5.16
N PRO A 36 20.79 -23.01 3.99
CA PRO A 36 19.62 -23.87 3.86
C PRO A 36 19.82 -25.22 4.58
N VAL A 37 18.77 -25.68 5.25
CA VAL A 37 18.66 -27.05 5.79
C VAL A 37 18.32 -28.04 4.66
N THR A 38 17.51 -27.60 3.70
CA THR A 38 17.16 -28.32 2.47
C THR A 38 17.18 -27.33 1.33
N ASP A 39 17.70 -27.74 0.18
CA ASP A 39 17.85 -26.94 -1.04
C ASP A 39 17.42 -27.82 -2.22
N LEU A 40 16.17 -27.65 -2.68
CA LEU A 40 15.45 -28.60 -3.52
C LEU A 40 14.93 -27.92 -4.78
N ARG A 41 15.34 -28.45 -5.94
CA ARG A 41 14.77 -28.08 -7.24
C ARG A 41 13.56 -28.96 -7.51
N VAL A 42 12.39 -28.35 -7.71
CA VAL A 42 11.20 -29.06 -8.23
C VAL A 42 11.11 -28.74 -9.71
N HIS A 43 11.33 -29.76 -10.53
CA HIS A 43 11.35 -29.58 -11.97
C HIS A 43 9.95 -29.30 -12.53
N SER A 44 9.89 -28.55 -13.62
CA SER A 44 8.65 -28.27 -14.36
C SER A 44 7.82 -29.53 -14.54
N ALA A 45 6.51 -29.40 -14.30
CA ALA A 45 5.53 -30.49 -14.38
C ALA A 45 5.77 -31.66 -13.40
N THR A 46 6.50 -31.45 -12.30
CA THR A 46 6.70 -32.45 -11.24
C THR A 46 6.30 -31.92 -9.86
N ALA A 47 6.33 -32.78 -8.85
CA ALA A 47 6.18 -32.40 -7.45
C ALA A 47 7.17 -33.15 -6.57
N GLU A 48 7.56 -32.52 -5.46
CA GLU A 48 8.43 -33.12 -4.46
C GLU A 48 7.84 -32.93 -3.06
N SER A 49 7.97 -33.96 -2.22
CA SER A 49 7.57 -33.91 -0.81
C SER A 49 8.78 -33.80 0.11
N TYR A 50 8.62 -33.08 1.21
CA TYR A 50 9.71 -32.79 2.14
C TYR A 50 9.18 -32.55 3.56
N PHE A 51 10.05 -32.76 4.56
CA PHE A 51 9.70 -32.60 5.97
C PHE A 51 10.26 -31.28 6.52
N VAL A 52 9.48 -30.61 7.38
CA VAL A 52 9.85 -29.35 8.01
C VAL A 52 9.50 -29.40 9.49
N LYS A 53 10.45 -29.07 10.37
CA LYS A 53 10.21 -29.08 11.82
C LYS A 53 9.40 -27.85 12.25
N ALA A 54 8.65 -28.00 13.33
CA ALA A 54 8.00 -26.85 13.96
C ALA A 54 9.01 -25.74 14.27
N GLY A 55 8.71 -24.52 13.84
CA GLY A 55 9.53 -23.33 14.02
C GLY A 55 10.50 -23.03 12.87
N ASP A 56 10.83 -24.01 12.01
CA ASP A 56 11.65 -23.83 10.81
C ASP A 56 10.85 -23.11 9.70
N TYR A 57 11.56 -22.61 8.70
CA TYR A 57 10.99 -21.85 7.60
C TYR A 57 11.00 -22.65 6.29
N ILE A 58 10.06 -22.30 5.40
CA ILE A 58 9.91 -22.82 4.04
C ILE A 58 9.92 -21.64 3.10
N GLN A 59 10.89 -21.57 2.21
CA GLN A 59 10.92 -20.61 1.11
C GLN A 59 10.54 -21.35 -0.18
N ILE A 60 9.49 -20.90 -0.85
CA ILE A 60 9.10 -21.39 -2.18
C ILE A 60 9.34 -20.25 -3.16
N LEU A 61 10.17 -20.50 -4.17
CA LEU A 61 10.67 -19.50 -5.11
C LEU A 61 10.24 -19.83 -6.53
N ASP A 62 9.83 -18.81 -7.26
CA ASP A 62 9.75 -18.82 -8.72
C ASP A 62 11.13 -18.50 -9.29
N VAL A 63 11.61 -19.35 -10.20
CA VAL A 63 13.00 -19.34 -10.67
C VAL A 63 13.15 -18.41 -11.85
N ASP A 64 12.27 -18.56 -12.82
CA ASP A 64 12.33 -17.89 -14.11
C ASP A 64 11.24 -16.81 -14.26
N GLY A 65 10.40 -16.64 -13.25
CA GLY A 65 9.25 -15.75 -13.28
C GLY A 65 8.05 -16.42 -13.94
N ARG A 66 6.88 -15.85 -13.63
CA ARG A 66 5.56 -16.29 -14.06
C ARG A 66 5.15 -17.72 -13.66
N GLN A 67 6.01 -18.54 -13.07
CA GLN A 67 5.69 -19.92 -12.70
C GLN A 67 4.80 -19.97 -11.45
N CYS A 68 3.66 -20.65 -11.55
CA CYS A 68 2.80 -20.97 -10.43
C CYS A 68 3.31 -22.20 -9.67
N THR A 69 2.98 -22.27 -8.38
CA THR A 69 3.22 -23.48 -7.60
C THR A 69 2.06 -23.82 -6.70
N ASP A 70 1.61 -25.06 -6.82
CA ASP A 70 0.71 -25.67 -5.86
C ASP A 70 1.49 -26.11 -4.63
N PHE A 71 1.01 -25.71 -3.46
CA PHE A 71 1.55 -26.10 -2.16
C PHE A 71 0.48 -26.72 -1.27
N GLN A 72 0.86 -27.78 -0.57
CA GLN A 72 0.03 -28.47 0.40
C GLN A 72 0.90 -28.99 1.56
N CYS A 73 0.36 -29.06 2.77
CA CYS A 73 1.05 -29.60 3.93
C CYS A 73 0.11 -30.25 4.94
N PHE A 74 0.67 -31.11 5.77
CA PHE A 74 -0.02 -31.88 6.79
C PHE A 74 0.72 -31.76 8.11
N ALA A 75 0.00 -31.70 9.22
CA ALA A 75 0.62 -31.94 10.52
C ALA A 75 1.16 -33.38 10.58
N ALA A 76 2.47 -33.54 10.67
CA ALA A 76 3.15 -34.84 10.61
C ALA A 76 2.59 -35.83 11.65
N ARG A 77 2.32 -35.35 12.88
CA ARG A 77 1.73 -36.16 13.95
C ARG A 77 0.30 -36.62 13.69
N LYS A 78 -0.47 -35.90 12.86
CA LYS A 78 -1.80 -36.33 12.43
C LYS A 78 -1.65 -37.40 11.36
N LEU A 79 -0.73 -37.16 10.41
CA LEU A 79 -0.45 -38.11 9.34
C LEU A 79 0.08 -39.45 9.88
N ASP A 80 0.96 -39.45 10.88
CA ASP A 80 1.44 -40.66 11.59
C ASP A 80 0.30 -41.49 12.19
N LYS A 81 -0.84 -40.86 12.47
CA LYS A 81 -2.05 -41.50 13.02
C LYS A 81 -3.08 -41.85 11.95
N GLY A 82 -2.74 -41.69 10.66
CA GLY A 82 -3.64 -41.89 9.53
C GLY A 82 -4.71 -40.80 9.39
N VAL A 83 -4.52 -39.63 10.03
CA VAL A 83 -5.42 -38.48 9.89
C VAL A 83 -4.86 -37.55 8.82
N GLU A 84 -5.41 -37.61 7.61
CA GLU A 84 -4.93 -36.87 6.44
C GLU A 84 -5.56 -35.47 6.29
N HIS A 85 -5.74 -34.78 7.41
CA HIS A 85 -6.24 -33.40 7.43
C HIS A 85 -5.13 -32.47 6.92
N ALA A 86 -5.22 -32.11 5.65
CA ALA A 86 -4.29 -31.24 4.96
C ALA A 86 -4.67 -29.76 5.17
N LEU A 87 -3.78 -28.84 4.82
CA LEU A 87 -4.08 -27.42 4.70
C LEU A 87 -5.36 -27.21 3.87
N ASP A 88 -6.28 -26.47 4.45
CA ASP A 88 -7.61 -26.23 3.95
C ASP A 88 -7.84 -24.74 3.72
N VAL A 89 -7.86 -24.34 2.45
CA VAL A 89 -8.03 -22.95 2.04
C VAL A 89 -9.42 -22.40 2.43
N THR A 90 -10.45 -23.25 2.47
CA THR A 90 -11.81 -22.85 2.87
C THR A 90 -11.88 -22.50 4.36
N THR A 91 -11.30 -23.35 5.21
CA THR A 91 -11.17 -23.10 6.64
C THR A 91 -10.34 -21.86 6.90
N THR A 92 -9.22 -21.72 6.17
CA THR A 92 -8.36 -20.55 6.25
C THR A 92 -9.12 -19.26 5.92
N ARG A 93 -9.84 -19.19 4.79
CA ARG A 93 -10.66 -18.02 4.43
C ARG A 93 -11.75 -17.73 5.45
N THR A 94 -12.38 -18.78 5.98
CA THR A 94 -13.43 -18.67 7.00
C THR A 94 -12.90 -18.02 8.29
N LEU A 95 -11.72 -18.42 8.74
CA LEU A 95 -11.12 -17.91 9.97
C LEU A 95 -10.48 -16.52 9.78
N MET A 96 -9.87 -16.28 8.63
CA MET A 96 -9.13 -15.04 8.36
C MET A 96 -10.00 -13.92 7.81
N GLY A 97 -11.14 -14.23 7.19
CA GLY A 97 -11.96 -13.23 6.50
C GLY A 97 -11.25 -12.60 5.29
N HIS A 98 -10.18 -13.23 4.80
CA HIS A 98 -9.35 -12.75 3.69
C HIS A 98 -9.22 -13.85 2.63
N ALA A 99 -9.05 -13.48 1.37
CA ALA A 99 -8.97 -14.44 0.24
C ALA A 99 -7.83 -15.45 0.43
N TYR A 100 -6.68 -14.97 0.90
CA TYR A 100 -5.51 -15.76 1.26
C TYR A 100 -4.69 -15.01 2.32
N PRO A 101 -4.04 -15.71 3.27
CA PRO A 101 -3.13 -15.11 4.23
C PRO A 101 -2.00 -14.25 3.64
N MET A 102 -1.65 -13.18 4.36
CA MET A 102 -0.57 -12.24 4.06
C MET A 102 0.27 -11.97 5.32
N PRO A 103 1.57 -11.62 5.21
CA PRO A 103 2.36 -11.20 6.36
C PRO A 103 1.64 -10.13 7.19
N GLY A 104 1.54 -10.33 8.50
CA GLY A 104 0.83 -9.43 9.42
C GLY A 104 -0.26 -10.12 10.23
N LEU A 105 -1.40 -9.46 10.42
CA LEU A 105 -2.47 -9.93 11.30
C LEU A 105 -3.14 -11.22 10.81
N HIS A 106 -3.32 -11.36 9.50
CA HIS A 106 -4.02 -12.47 8.86
C HIS A 106 -3.03 -13.41 8.15
N ALA A 107 -1.99 -13.86 8.85
CA ALA A 107 -0.85 -14.54 8.25
C ALA A 107 -0.91 -16.07 8.25
N LYS A 108 -1.94 -16.73 8.78
CA LYS A 108 -1.91 -18.17 9.04
C LYS A 108 -2.82 -18.97 8.12
N TYR A 109 -2.35 -20.15 7.72
CA TYR A 109 -3.14 -21.19 7.08
C TYR A 109 -3.49 -22.31 8.08
N TYR A 110 -4.65 -22.92 7.89
CA TYR A 110 -5.25 -23.89 8.81
C TYR A 110 -5.65 -25.18 8.10
N ASP A 111 -5.73 -26.29 8.83
CA ASP A 111 -6.35 -27.54 8.36
C ASP A 111 -7.86 -27.61 8.68
N GLN A 112 -8.50 -28.74 8.35
CA GLN A 112 -9.95 -28.94 8.59
C GLN A 112 -10.36 -28.94 10.07
N ASP A 113 -9.44 -29.17 11.01
CA ASP A 113 -9.71 -29.06 12.45
C ASP A 113 -9.38 -27.66 12.99
N MET A 114 -9.16 -26.69 12.10
CA MET A 114 -8.74 -25.33 12.45
C MET A 114 -7.38 -25.28 13.17
N LEU A 115 -6.52 -26.28 12.99
CA LEU A 115 -5.15 -26.25 13.50
C LEU A 115 -4.30 -25.36 12.58
N PRO A 116 -3.60 -24.33 13.10
CA PRO A 116 -2.68 -23.54 12.29
C PRO A 116 -1.45 -24.37 11.89
N LEU A 117 -1.16 -24.42 10.59
CA LEU A 117 -0.06 -25.21 10.03
C LEU A 117 1.16 -24.36 9.69
N VAL A 118 0.95 -23.27 8.96
CA VAL A 118 2.01 -22.34 8.53
C VAL A 118 1.60 -20.89 8.73
N GLU A 119 2.58 -20.03 8.97
CA GLU A 119 2.45 -18.57 9.00
C GLU A 119 3.25 -17.95 7.84
N VAL A 120 2.64 -17.07 7.06
CA VAL A 120 3.32 -16.29 6.02
C VAL A 120 4.17 -15.21 6.69
N VAL A 121 5.48 -15.29 6.51
CA VAL A 121 6.46 -14.35 7.06
C VAL A 121 6.84 -13.32 6.02
N GLN A 122 7.15 -13.75 4.80
CA GLN A 122 7.46 -12.85 3.69
C GLN A 122 6.68 -13.25 2.44
N ASP A 123 6.27 -12.26 1.66
CA ASP A 123 5.66 -12.46 0.35
C ASP A 123 6.15 -11.35 -0.59
N THR A 124 6.85 -11.73 -1.66
CA THR A 124 7.37 -10.76 -2.64
C THR A 124 6.44 -10.49 -3.82
N VAL A 125 5.24 -11.09 -3.81
CA VAL A 125 4.33 -11.12 -4.95
C VAL A 125 2.99 -10.48 -4.61
N GLY A 126 2.40 -10.84 -3.47
CA GLY A 126 1.13 -10.30 -2.99
C GLY A 126 -0.12 -10.81 -3.71
N ARG A 127 0.04 -11.77 -4.64
CA ARG A 127 -1.04 -12.32 -5.47
C ARG A 127 -0.93 -13.84 -5.57
N HIS A 128 -1.93 -14.52 -5.02
CA HIS A 128 -1.99 -15.98 -4.96
C HIS A 128 -3.42 -16.46 -5.21
N ASP A 129 -3.57 -17.71 -5.61
CA ASP A 129 -4.86 -18.38 -5.63
C ASP A 129 -5.03 -19.28 -4.42
N ALA A 130 -6.18 -19.13 -3.78
CA ALA A 130 -6.66 -20.02 -2.74
C ALA A 130 -8.09 -20.49 -3.01
N PHE A 131 -8.65 -20.23 -4.20
CA PHE A 131 -10.03 -20.58 -4.53
C PHE A 131 -10.13 -21.89 -5.30
N ALA A 132 -9.25 -22.08 -6.29
CA ALA A 132 -9.28 -23.24 -7.16
C ALA A 132 -8.57 -24.44 -6.52
N LEU A 133 -8.82 -25.62 -7.09
CA LEU A 133 -8.00 -26.80 -6.82
C LEU A 133 -6.67 -26.66 -7.57
N ALA A 134 -5.68 -27.42 -7.13
CA ALA A 134 -4.56 -27.79 -8.00
C ALA A 134 -5.11 -28.39 -9.30
N CYS A 135 -4.45 -28.13 -10.43
CA CYS A 135 -4.92 -28.67 -11.71
C CYS A 135 -4.99 -30.21 -11.64
N ALA A 136 -5.94 -30.78 -12.38
CA ALA A 136 -6.32 -32.19 -12.28
C ALA A 136 -6.65 -32.77 -13.65
N ALA A 137 -6.56 -34.09 -13.81
CA ALA A 137 -6.85 -34.77 -15.08
C ALA A 137 -8.21 -34.36 -15.68
N LYS A 138 -9.27 -34.33 -14.86
CA LYS A 138 -10.61 -33.92 -15.31
C LYS A 138 -10.64 -32.52 -15.92
N TYR A 139 -9.90 -31.57 -15.35
CA TYR A 139 -9.86 -30.19 -15.85
C TYR A 139 -9.37 -30.17 -17.30
N TYR A 140 -8.25 -30.85 -17.57
CA TYR A 140 -7.68 -30.93 -18.91
C TYR A 140 -8.50 -31.78 -19.88
N ASP A 141 -9.01 -32.92 -19.43
CA ASP A 141 -9.87 -33.80 -20.24
C ASP A 141 -11.09 -33.03 -20.78
N ASP A 142 -11.77 -32.25 -19.91
CA ASP A 142 -12.99 -31.52 -20.25
C ASP A 142 -12.75 -30.37 -21.25
N ILE A 143 -11.55 -29.78 -21.27
CA ILE A 143 -11.18 -28.72 -22.23
C ILE A 143 -10.47 -29.27 -23.48
N GLY A 144 -10.32 -30.59 -23.60
CA GLY A 144 -9.83 -31.26 -24.81
C GLY A 144 -8.35 -31.64 -24.81
N TYR A 145 -7.68 -31.67 -23.66
CA TYR A 145 -6.27 -32.09 -23.50
C TYR A 145 -6.16 -33.39 -22.67
N PRO A 146 -6.68 -34.53 -23.17
CA PRO A 146 -6.65 -35.76 -22.39
C PRO A 146 -5.23 -36.27 -22.15
N GLY A 147 -4.96 -36.69 -20.91
CA GLY A 147 -3.65 -37.21 -20.49
C GLY A 147 -2.60 -36.13 -20.22
N HIS A 148 -3.00 -34.86 -20.15
CA HIS A 148 -2.12 -33.77 -19.74
C HIS A 148 -1.61 -33.98 -18.30
N VAL A 149 -0.32 -33.69 -18.07
CA VAL A 149 0.29 -33.76 -16.72
C VAL A 149 -0.39 -32.74 -15.81
N ASN A 150 -0.59 -33.06 -14.54
CA ASN A 150 -1.30 -32.18 -13.63
C ASN A 150 -0.76 -32.27 -12.20
N CYS A 151 -0.95 -31.20 -11.43
CA CYS A 151 -0.45 -31.09 -10.06
C CYS A 151 -1.08 -32.11 -9.12
N SER A 152 -2.36 -32.45 -9.31
CA SER A 152 -3.05 -33.39 -8.44
C SER A 152 -2.45 -34.80 -8.51
N ASP A 153 -2.13 -35.28 -9.72
CA ASP A 153 -1.45 -36.56 -9.91
C ASP A 153 0.00 -36.50 -9.46
N ASN A 154 0.69 -35.38 -9.68
CA ASN A 154 2.05 -35.15 -9.17
C ASN A 154 2.08 -35.22 -7.64
N PHE A 155 1.10 -34.62 -6.95
CA PHE A 155 0.94 -34.72 -5.50
C PHE A 155 0.70 -36.16 -5.06
N ASN A 156 -0.18 -36.89 -5.74
CA ASN A 156 -0.43 -38.31 -5.42
C ASN A 156 0.87 -39.12 -5.45
N ALA A 157 1.70 -38.93 -6.49
CA ALA A 157 2.98 -39.62 -6.61
C ALA A 157 3.98 -39.19 -5.52
N ALA A 158 4.11 -37.88 -5.27
CA ALA A 158 5.07 -37.34 -4.29
C ALA A 158 4.70 -37.65 -2.84
N LEU A 159 3.40 -37.81 -2.53
CA LEU A 159 2.90 -38.09 -1.18
C LEU A 159 2.70 -39.58 -0.88
N ALA A 160 2.67 -40.45 -1.89
CA ALA A 160 2.53 -41.90 -1.70
C ALA A 160 3.56 -42.52 -0.73
N PRO A 161 4.86 -42.11 -0.69
CA PRO A 161 5.82 -42.60 0.29
C PRO A 161 5.45 -42.29 1.75
N HIS A 162 4.60 -41.29 1.98
CA HIS A 162 4.11 -40.89 3.30
C HIS A 162 2.77 -41.55 3.67
N GLY A 163 2.30 -42.51 2.86
CA GLY A 163 1.06 -43.23 3.13
C GLY A 163 -0.21 -42.41 2.90
N VAL A 164 -0.12 -41.28 2.20
CA VAL A 164 -1.27 -40.41 1.90
C VAL A 164 -2.08 -41.00 0.77
N THR A 165 -3.40 -41.06 0.96
CA THR A 165 -4.36 -41.54 -0.03
C THR A 165 -4.45 -40.58 -1.21
N GLY A 166 -4.28 -41.10 -2.43
CA GLY A 166 -4.40 -40.33 -3.66
C GLY A 166 -5.80 -39.76 -3.88
N ARG A 167 -5.87 -38.58 -4.50
CA ARG A 167 -7.11 -37.81 -4.72
C ARG A 167 -7.21 -37.38 -6.18
N ALA A 168 -8.42 -37.36 -6.73
CA ALA A 168 -8.66 -36.92 -8.10
C ALA A 168 -8.41 -35.41 -8.30
N GLY A 169 -8.48 -34.63 -7.22
CA GLY A 169 -8.21 -33.20 -7.21
C GLY A 169 -7.79 -32.78 -5.80
N TRP A 170 -6.79 -31.93 -5.71
CA TRP A 170 -6.27 -31.43 -4.43
C TRP A 170 -6.70 -29.98 -4.20
N MET A 171 -7.25 -29.69 -3.03
CA MET A 171 -7.20 -28.31 -2.55
C MET A 171 -5.74 -27.98 -2.26
N ALA A 172 -5.27 -26.83 -2.73
CA ALA A 172 -3.91 -26.37 -2.54
C ALA A 172 -3.90 -24.85 -2.43
N ILE A 173 -2.81 -24.31 -1.91
CA ILE A 173 -2.48 -22.91 -2.15
C ILE A 173 -1.72 -22.87 -3.45
N ASN A 174 -2.28 -22.21 -4.44
CA ASN A 174 -1.65 -21.92 -5.72
C ASN A 174 -0.84 -20.62 -5.57
N PHE A 175 0.35 -20.71 -5.00
CA PHE A 175 1.22 -19.55 -4.89
C PHE A 175 1.55 -19.01 -6.28
N PHE A 176 1.65 -17.68 -6.35
CA PHE A 176 1.95 -16.88 -7.54
C PHE A 176 0.83 -16.81 -8.58
N PHE A 177 -0.17 -17.67 -8.48
CA PHE A 177 -1.24 -17.72 -9.46
C PHE A 177 -2.20 -16.53 -9.33
N ASN A 178 -2.36 -15.78 -10.41
CA ASN A 178 -3.25 -14.63 -10.47
C ASN A 178 -4.67 -15.05 -10.87
N THR A 179 -5.52 -15.29 -9.87
CA THR A 179 -6.94 -15.58 -10.07
C THR A 179 -7.82 -14.50 -9.42
N GLY A 180 -9.10 -14.48 -9.78
CA GLY A 180 -10.08 -13.61 -9.15
C GLY A 180 -11.51 -14.02 -9.50
N ILE A 181 -12.47 -13.41 -8.80
CA ILE A 181 -13.90 -13.53 -9.12
C ILE A 181 -14.39 -12.13 -9.47
N ASP A 182 -14.97 -11.98 -10.65
CA ASP A 182 -15.47 -10.70 -11.12
C ASP A 182 -16.84 -10.33 -10.48
N ALA A 183 -17.37 -9.16 -10.85
CA ALA A 183 -18.66 -8.68 -10.35
C ALA A 183 -19.86 -9.57 -10.76
N HIS A 184 -19.69 -10.46 -11.73
CA HIS A 184 -20.69 -11.43 -12.18
C HIS A 184 -20.53 -12.80 -11.52
N GLY A 185 -19.57 -12.97 -10.61
CA GLY A 185 -19.29 -14.25 -9.96
C GLY A 185 -18.52 -15.21 -10.86
N VAL A 186 -17.92 -14.73 -11.95
CA VAL A 186 -17.11 -15.55 -12.86
C VAL A 186 -15.68 -15.57 -12.35
N MET A 187 -15.16 -16.79 -12.16
CA MET A 187 -13.73 -16.97 -11.88
C MET A 187 -12.93 -16.73 -13.16
N TYR A 188 -11.86 -15.94 -13.05
CA TYR A 188 -10.91 -15.71 -14.12
C TYR A 188 -9.49 -16.03 -13.64
N THR A 189 -8.61 -16.26 -14.62
CA THR A 189 -7.17 -16.46 -14.44
C THR A 189 -6.44 -15.50 -15.36
N ASP A 190 -5.28 -15.03 -14.93
CA ASP A 190 -4.44 -14.11 -15.70
C ASP A 190 -2.96 -14.45 -15.47
N GLU A 191 -2.06 -13.81 -16.21
CA GLU A 191 -0.62 -14.05 -16.07
C GLU A 191 -0.14 -13.78 -14.62
N PRO A 192 0.57 -14.73 -14.00
CA PRO A 192 1.15 -14.58 -12.65
C PRO A 192 2.04 -13.35 -12.55
N TRP A 193 2.04 -12.62 -11.44
CA TRP A 193 2.83 -11.37 -11.31
C TRP A 193 4.32 -11.60 -11.02
N THR A 194 4.72 -12.83 -10.74
CA THR A 194 6.07 -13.16 -10.30
C THR A 194 7.14 -12.83 -11.32
N ARG A 195 8.27 -12.39 -10.78
CA ARG A 195 9.54 -12.20 -11.47
C ARG A 195 10.52 -13.30 -11.06
N PRO A 196 11.59 -13.51 -11.84
CA PRO A 196 12.68 -14.40 -11.43
C PRO A 196 13.15 -14.09 -10.01
N GLY A 197 13.17 -15.10 -9.15
CA GLY A 197 13.60 -15.00 -7.76
C GLY A 197 12.54 -14.50 -6.77
N ASP A 198 11.32 -14.16 -7.22
CA ASP A 198 10.23 -13.88 -6.29
C ASP A 198 9.85 -15.12 -5.47
N TYR A 199 9.40 -14.92 -4.23
CA TYR A 199 9.17 -16.01 -3.29
C TYR A 199 8.10 -15.71 -2.25
N VAL A 200 7.61 -16.78 -1.62
CA VAL A 200 6.94 -16.75 -0.31
C VAL A 200 7.82 -17.43 0.72
N LEU A 201 7.92 -16.84 1.91
CA LEU A 201 8.59 -17.42 3.08
C LEU A 201 7.54 -17.72 4.14
N LEU A 202 7.41 -18.99 4.49
CA LEU A 202 6.47 -19.51 5.47
C LEU A 202 7.24 -19.97 6.71
N ARG A 203 6.61 -19.93 7.88
CA ARG A 203 7.09 -20.55 9.10
C ARG A 203 6.19 -21.71 9.48
N ALA A 204 6.77 -22.88 9.72
CA ALA A 204 6.06 -24.04 10.20
C ALA A 204 5.62 -23.84 11.66
N LEU A 205 4.31 -23.98 11.94
CA LEU A 205 3.75 -23.84 13.29
C LEU A 205 3.62 -25.19 14.02
N THR A 206 3.81 -26.28 13.29
CA THR A 206 3.90 -27.65 13.80
C THR A 206 4.91 -28.42 12.95
N ASP A 207 5.18 -29.69 13.27
CA ASP A 207 5.99 -30.54 12.40
C ASP A 207 5.16 -30.88 11.15
N LEU A 208 5.71 -30.64 9.96
CA LEU A 208 4.97 -30.72 8.70
C LEU A 208 5.57 -31.74 7.75
N VAL A 209 4.68 -32.46 7.05
CA VAL A 209 4.98 -33.07 5.76
C VAL A 209 4.41 -32.14 4.70
N CYS A 210 5.26 -31.61 3.83
CA CYS A 210 4.91 -30.65 2.80
C CYS A 210 5.05 -31.27 1.41
N VAL A 211 4.36 -30.71 0.43
CA VAL A 211 4.56 -30.99 -0.99
C VAL A 211 4.41 -29.70 -1.79
N SER A 212 5.26 -29.53 -2.79
CA SER A 212 5.21 -28.43 -3.76
C SER A 212 5.27 -29.00 -5.17
N SER A 213 4.41 -28.51 -6.07
CA SER A 213 4.44 -28.85 -7.49
C SER A 213 4.77 -27.62 -8.32
N ALA A 214 5.65 -27.78 -9.31
CA ALA A 214 5.79 -26.82 -10.39
C ALA A 214 4.64 -27.05 -11.38
N CYS A 215 3.68 -26.13 -11.40
CA CYS A 215 2.46 -26.27 -12.18
C CYS A 215 2.75 -26.52 -13.67
N PRO A 216 2.18 -27.58 -14.29
CA PRO A 216 2.40 -27.90 -15.69
C PRO A 216 1.49 -27.12 -16.64
N ASP A 217 0.56 -26.29 -16.15
CA ASP A 217 -0.47 -25.68 -17.01
C ASP A 217 0.15 -24.75 -18.05
N ASP A 218 0.01 -25.14 -19.32
CA ASP A 218 0.35 -24.34 -20.50
C ASP A 218 -0.88 -24.08 -21.38
N THR A 219 -2.07 -24.43 -20.88
CA THR A 219 -3.34 -24.29 -21.61
C THR A 219 -4.05 -22.97 -21.29
N THR A 220 -3.64 -22.29 -20.22
CA THR A 220 -4.16 -20.98 -19.78
C THR A 220 -3.04 -19.97 -19.57
N ALA A 221 -3.39 -18.76 -19.14
CA ALA A 221 -2.42 -17.73 -18.77
C ALA A 221 -1.55 -18.10 -17.55
N ALA A 222 -1.87 -19.19 -16.84
CA ALA A 222 -0.97 -19.78 -15.86
C ALA A 222 0.43 -19.99 -16.45
N ASN A 223 1.47 -19.80 -15.62
CA ASN A 223 2.86 -20.00 -16.03
C ASN A 223 3.34 -19.12 -17.21
N GLY A 224 2.54 -18.12 -17.64
CA GLY A 224 2.80 -17.37 -18.86
C GLY A 224 2.92 -18.27 -20.10
N TRP A 225 2.17 -19.39 -20.15
CA TRP A 225 2.26 -20.43 -21.19
C TRP A 225 3.65 -21.07 -21.33
N ASN A 226 4.52 -20.94 -20.33
CA ASN A 226 5.87 -21.50 -20.36
C ASN A 226 6.22 -22.11 -18.99
N PRO A 227 5.76 -23.33 -18.69
CA PRO A 227 6.06 -24.01 -17.44
C PRO A 227 7.58 -24.16 -17.19
N THR A 228 8.06 -23.59 -16.11
CA THR A 228 9.46 -23.64 -15.64
C THR A 228 9.58 -24.32 -14.28
N ASP A 229 10.79 -24.36 -13.74
CA ASP A 229 11.07 -24.98 -12.45
C ASP A 229 10.68 -24.02 -11.32
N ILE A 230 10.39 -24.58 -10.15
CA ILE A 230 10.41 -23.82 -8.89
C ILE A 230 11.59 -24.27 -8.02
N HIS A 231 11.82 -23.55 -6.94
CA HIS A 231 12.82 -23.94 -5.96
C HIS A 231 12.25 -23.88 -4.56
N VAL A 232 12.63 -24.84 -3.71
CA VAL A 232 12.22 -24.90 -2.32
C VAL A 232 13.46 -24.93 -1.44
N ARG A 233 13.52 -24.01 -0.50
CA ARG A 233 14.53 -23.98 0.56
C ARG A 233 13.88 -24.09 1.92
N THR A 234 14.55 -24.73 2.87
CA THR A 234 14.15 -24.66 4.27
C THR A 234 15.25 -24.05 5.11
N TYR A 235 14.86 -23.34 6.17
CA TYR A 235 15.79 -22.68 7.08
C TYR A 235 15.51 -23.06 8.52
N SER A 236 16.58 -23.17 9.31
CA SER A 236 16.51 -23.41 10.75
C SER A 236 15.69 -22.32 11.44
N GLY A 237 14.82 -22.69 12.38
CA GLY A 237 14.07 -21.77 13.24
C GLY A 237 14.94 -20.92 14.17
N LYS A 238 16.26 -21.13 14.18
CA LYS A 238 17.24 -20.23 14.82
C LYS A 238 17.47 -18.94 14.03
N GLU A 239 17.21 -18.97 12.73
CA GLU A 239 17.25 -17.78 11.89
C GLU A 239 16.09 -16.84 12.21
N THR A 240 16.33 -15.54 12.01
CA THR A 240 15.32 -14.52 12.25
C THR A 240 15.03 -13.76 10.96
N PHE A 241 13.86 -14.00 10.39
CA PHE A 241 13.37 -13.25 9.24
C PHE A 241 12.29 -12.26 9.68
N GLN A 242 12.43 -11.00 9.28
CA GLN A 242 11.42 -9.99 9.56
C GLN A 242 10.19 -10.23 8.70
N ARG A 243 9.01 -10.05 9.30
CA ARG A 243 7.75 -10.01 8.54
C ARG A 243 7.82 -8.90 7.51
N SER A 244 7.46 -9.19 6.27
CA SER A 244 7.63 -8.23 5.19
C SER A 244 6.79 -8.56 3.95
N VAL A 245 6.33 -7.53 3.25
CA VAL A 245 5.74 -7.67 1.92
C VAL A 245 6.65 -6.93 0.95
N ALA A 246 6.85 -7.44 -0.27
CA ALA A 246 7.55 -6.64 -1.27
C ALA A 246 6.64 -5.52 -1.77
N TYR A 247 7.20 -4.32 -1.82
CA TYR A 247 6.61 -3.16 -2.44
C TYR A 247 7.53 -2.69 -3.58
N ARG A 248 6.95 -2.37 -4.73
CA ARG A 248 7.67 -1.84 -5.89
C ARG A 248 7.30 -0.37 -6.08
N PRO A 249 8.25 0.57 -5.93
CA PRO A 249 8.00 2.00 -6.13
C PRO A 249 7.44 2.36 -7.51
N THR A 250 7.87 1.62 -8.53
CA THR A 250 7.37 1.70 -9.92
C THR A 250 7.20 0.30 -10.48
N PRO A 251 6.45 0.12 -11.58
CA PRO A 251 6.32 -1.17 -12.23
C PRO A 251 7.68 -1.84 -12.47
N ASP A 252 8.68 -1.12 -12.96
CA ASP A 252 9.97 -1.72 -13.34
C ASP A 252 11.00 -1.77 -12.20
N ALA A 253 10.67 -1.28 -11.00
CA ALA A 253 11.61 -1.27 -9.88
C ALA A 253 11.83 -2.67 -9.27
N GLU A 254 13.04 -2.86 -8.74
CA GLU A 254 13.36 -3.97 -7.84
C GLU A 254 12.49 -3.96 -6.58
N PRO A 255 12.16 -5.14 -6.02
CA PRO A 255 11.26 -5.22 -4.89
C PRO A 255 11.97 -4.67 -3.65
N LYS A 256 11.27 -3.83 -2.90
CA LYS A 256 11.74 -3.38 -1.59
C LYS A 256 10.88 -4.01 -0.53
N MET A 257 11.51 -4.74 0.38
CA MET A 257 10.86 -5.36 1.51
C MET A 257 10.33 -4.30 2.47
N THR A 258 9.06 -4.41 2.87
CA THR A 258 8.46 -3.62 3.96
C THR A 258 9.36 -3.71 5.18
N LYS A 259 9.61 -2.56 5.80
CA LYS A 259 10.51 -2.43 6.96
C LYS A 259 9.84 -1.72 8.13
N GLN A 260 10.48 -1.84 9.29
CA GLN A 260 10.06 -1.12 10.48
C GLN A 260 10.58 0.32 10.47
N THR A 261 9.82 1.23 11.06
CA THR A 261 10.31 2.58 11.34
C THR A 261 11.21 2.56 12.59
N GLY A 262 12.05 3.58 12.80
CA GLY A 262 12.74 3.79 14.07
C GLY A 262 11.80 3.94 15.28
N PHE A 263 10.54 4.35 15.06
CA PHE A 263 9.52 4.46 16.10
C PHE A 263 8.72 3.16 16.30
N HIS A 264 8.84 2.17 15.41
CA HIS A 264 8.11 0.90 15.50
C HIS A 264 8.26 0.21 16.87
N PRO A 265 9.47 0.08 17.46
CA PRO A 265 9.61 -0.49 18.81
C PRO A 265 8.88 0.28 19.90
N CYS A 266 8.56 1.57 19.69
CA CYS A 266 7.81 2.39 20.64
C CYS A 266 6.32 2.08 20.55
N PHE A 267 5.77 2.03 19.33
CA PHE A 267 4.36 1.71 19.11
C PHE A 267 4.04 0.24 19.40
N ALA A 268 5.01 -0.66 19.20
CA ALA A 268 4.88 -2.09 19.53
C ALA A 268 4.69 -2.34 21.04
N ARG A 269 4.97 -1.35 21.90
CA ARG A 269 4.66 -1.41 23.34
C ARG A 269 3.16 -1.32 23.63
N PHE A 270 2.37 -0.83 22.66
CA PHE A 270 0.93 -0.55 22.82
C PHE A 270 0.03 -1.43 21.94
N THR A 271 0.59 -2.07 20.91
CA THR A 271 -0.19 -2.89 19.99
C THR A 271 0.69 -3.86 19.20
N GLU A 272 0.08 -4.97 18.77
CA GLU A 272 0.61 -5.85 17.71
C GLU A 272 -0.12 -5.62 16.37
N ASN A 273 -1.15 -4.77 16.36
CA ASN A 273 -1.96 -4.47 15.18
C ASN A 273 -1.23 -3.47 14.26
N PHE A 274 -0.34 -3.99 13.42
CA PHE A 274 0.36 -3.24 12.38
C PHE A 274 -0.19 -3.59 11.00
N ILE A 275 -0.26 -2.58 10.14
CA ILE A 275 -0.57 -2.72 8.72
C ILE A 275 0.60 -2.26 7.86
N GLU A 276 0.69 -2.84 6.68
CA GLU A 276 1.61 -2.44 5.62
C GLU A 276 1.14 -1.11 5.04
N TYR A 277 2.01 -0.11 5.00
CA TYR A 277 1.73 1.17 4.36
C TYR A 277 2.95 1.64 3.57
N ASN A 278 2.92 1.39 2.25
CA ASN A 278 3.93 1.82 1.29
C ASN A 278 5.34 1.44 1.76
N GLY A 279 5.63 0.18 2.00
CA GLY A 279 6.93 -0.33 2.43
C GLY A 279 7.26 -0.11 3.91
N PHE A 280 6.31 0.27 4.77
CA PHE A 280 6.53 0.40 6.21
C PHE A 280 5.43 -0.26 7.06
N TRP A 281 5.82 -0.84 8.19
CA TRP A 281 4.87 -1.32 9.21
C TRP A 281 4.44 -0.18 10.15
N LEU A 282 3.16 0.21 10.09
CA LEU A 282 2.57 1.25 10.94
C LEU A 282 1.40 0.71 11.77
N ALA A 283 1.20 1.25 12.97
CA ALA A 283 0.13 0.82 13.85
C ALA A 283 -1.24 1.23 13.29
N SER A 284 -2.15 0.27 13.12
CA SER A 284 -3.53 0.53 12.68
C SER A 284 -4.39 1.09 13.81
N ALA A 285 -4.32 0.44 14.98
CA ALA A 285 -5.03 0.81 16.19
C ALA A 285 -4.29 0.28 17.43
N MET A 286 -4.46 0.96 18.56
CA MET A 286 -3.91 0.57 19.86
C MET A 286 -4.80 -0.46 20.52
N SER A 287 -4.21 -1.57 20.99
CA SER A 287 -4.98 -2.74 21.45
C SER A 287 -5.85 -2.47 22.69
N SER A 288 -5.42 -1.57 23.57
CA SER A 288 -6.13 -1.25 24.82
C SER A 288 -7.18 -0.15 24.67
N ALA A 289 -6.93 0.85 23.83
CA ALA A 289 -7.79 2.03 23.68
C ALA A 289 -8.80 1.88 22.54
N GLY A 290 -8.34 1.35 21.40
CA GLY A 290 -9.07 1.31 20.15
C GLY A 290 -9.26 2.67 19.48
N PRO A 291 -9.66 2.69 18.20
CA PRO A 291 -9.66 3.90 17.36
C PRO A 291 -10.54 5.04 17.90
N ILE A 292 -11.65 4.72 18.57
CA ILE A 292 -12.60 5.72 19.08
C ILE A 292 -12.01 6.49 20.27
N ALA A 293 -11.31 5.81 21.18
CA ALA A 293 -10.66 6.48 22.31
C ALA A 293 -9.48 7.35 21.83
N GLU A 294 -8.70 6.85 20.87
CA GLU A 294 -7.61 7.59 20.23
C GLU A 294 -8.12 8.86 19.53
N TYR A 295 -9.23 8.76 18.80
CA TYR A 295 -9.92 9.88 18.18
C TYR A 295 -10.29 10.96 19.21
N HIS A 296 -10.90 10.57 20.33
CA HIS A 296 -11.28 11.54 21.37
C HIS A 296 -10.07 12.17 22.04
N ALA A 297 -9.00 11.40 22.27
CA ALA A 297 -7.73 11.93 22.77
C ALA A 297 -7.14 13.00 21.84
N CYS A 298 -7.20 12.80 20.52
CA CYS A 298 -6.75 13.78 19.53
C CYS A 298 -7.54 15.10 19.64
N ARG A 299 -8.88 15.01 19.72
CA ARG A 299 -9.76 16.19 19.79
C ARG A 299 -9.67 16.96 21.11
N GLN A 300 -9.43 16.26 22.21
CA GLN A 300 -9.59 16.82 23.57
C GLN A 300 -8.26 17.07 24.30
N LYS A 301 -7.18 16.36 23.92
CA LYS A 301 -5.89 16.36 24.63
C LYS A 301 -4.72 16.42 23.67
N SER A 302 -3.92 15.36 23.60
CA SER A 302 -2.82 15.23 22.65
C SER A 302 -2.62 13.75 22.29
N VAL A 303 -2.19 13.51 21.07
CA VAL A 303 -1.81 12.19 20.57
C VAL A 303 -0.43 12.22 19.95
N VAL A 304 0.23 11.07 19.93
CA VAL A 304 1.46 10.83 19.17
C VAL A 304 1.21 9.74 18.12
N LEU A 305 1.56 10.01 16.87
CA LEU A 305 1.45 9.05 15.77
C LEU A 305 2.74 8.96 14.95
N ASP A 306 3.02 7.81 14.36
CA ASP A 306 4.16 7.61 13.46
C ASP A 306 3.79 7.96 12.02
N LEU A 307 4.48 8.95 11.45
CA LEU A 307 4.32 9.38 10.05
C LEU A 307 5.60 9.15 9.24
N SER A 308 6.51 8.31 9.73
CA SER A 308 7.81 8.06 9.10
C SER A 308 7.70 7.54 7.68
N ALA A 309 6.60 6.87 7.33
CA ALA A 309 6.37 6.32 6.00
C ALA A 309 6.14 7.39 4.91
N LEU A 310 5.79 8.62 5.26
CA LEU A 310 5.68 9.73 4.29
C LEU A 310 7.02 9.93 3.57
N ARG A 311 6.97 10.08 2.25
CA ARG A 311 8.17 10.11 1.41
C ARG A 311 8.85 11.45 1.47
N LYS A 312 10.11 11.47 1.90
CA LYS A 312 10.91 12.67 2.07
C LYS A 312 12.01 12.71 1.01
N PHE A 313 12.12 13.84 0.32
CA PHE A 313 13.13 14.07 -0.70
C PHE A 313 13.83 15.40 -0.46
N GLU A 314 15.14 15.38 -0.25
CA GLU A 314 15.98 16.57 -0.22
C GLU A 314 16.25 17.03 -1.66
N ILE A 315 16.01 18.31 -1.93
CA ILE A 315 16.20 18.97 -3.21
C ILE A 315 17.24 20.06 -2.99
N THR A 316 18.48 19.81 -3.41
CA THR A 316 19.62 20.68 -3.11
C THR A 316 20.37 21.09 -4.37
N GLY A 317 20.79 22.35 -4.46
CA GLY A 317 21.58 22.87 -5.57
C GLY A 317 21.12 24.27 -6.01
N PRO A 318 21.95 25.00 -6.77
CA PRO A 318 21.68 26.39 -7.16
C PRO A 318 20.38 26.57 -7.96
N ASP A 319 19.94 25.54 -8.66
CA ASP A 319 18.71 25.58 -9.47
C ASP A 319 17.49 24.94 -8.76
N SER A 320 17.61 24.64 -7.46
CA SER A 320 16.56 23.92 -6.70
C SER A 320 15.26 24.69 -6.59
N GLU A 321 15.31 26.02 -6.42
CA GLU A 321 14.12 26.88 -6.42
C GLU A 321 13.43 26.85 -7.79
N ALA A 322 14.20 26.85 -8.88
CA ALA A 322 13.65 26.80 -10.24
C ALA A 322 12.93 25.48 -10.50
N LEU A 323 13.52 24.34 -10.10
CA LEU A 323 12.87 23.03 -10.19
C LEU A 323 11.56 23.01 -9.38
N CYS A 324 11.62 23.44 -8.11
CA CYS A 324 10.44 23.46 -7.24
C CYS A 324 9.35 24.40 -7.78
N GLN A 325 9.74 25.57 -8.29
CA GLN A 325 8.83 26.54 -8.90
C GLN A 325 8.12 25.95 -10.12
N TYR A 326 8.79 25.11 -10.91
CA TYR A 326 8.19 24.49 -12.10
C TYR A 326 7.33 23.26 -11.78
N VAL A 327 7.74 22.43 -10.83
CA VAL A 327 7.06 21.16 -10.53
C VAL A 327 5.82 21.33 -9.64
N PHE A 328 5.87 22.20 -8.64
CA PHE A 328 4.79 22.37 -7.70
C PHE A 328 3.81 23.45 -8.13
N THR A 329 2.51 23.29 -7.84
CA THR A 329 1.50 24.30 -8.22
C THR A 329 1.64 25.61 -7.46
N ARG A 330 2.13 25.59 -6.22
CA ARG A 330 2.37 26.79 -5.40
C ARG A 330 3.52 27.67 -5.94
N ASP A 331 3.50 28.94 -5.52
CA ASP A 331 4.55 29.91 -5.82
C ASP A 331 5.68 29.79 -4.78
N ILE A 332 6.70 29.02 -5.12
CA ILE A 332 7.84 28.69 -4.26
C ILE A 332 8.76 29.90 -4.06
N LYS A 333 8.86 30.81 -5.03
CA LYS A 333 9.62 32.06 -4.91
C LYS A 333 9.14 32.94 -3.74
N LYS A 334 7.86 32.82 -3.36
CA LYS A 334 7.28 33.54 -2.21
C LYS A 334 7.44 32.81 -0.87
N LEU A 335 7.91 31.57 -0.87
CA LEU A 335 8.13 30.81 0.35
C LEU A 335 9.41 31.32 1.03
N PRO A 336 9.35 31.93 2.24
CA PRO A 336 10.56 32.35 2.95
C PRO A 336 11.32 31.15 3.51
N VAL A 337 12.62 31.32 3.76
CA VAL A 337 13.41 30.35 4.53
C VAL A 337 12.75 30.11 5.90
N GLY A 338 12.74 28.85 6.35
CA GLY A 338 11.98 28.41 7.53
C GLY A 338 10.49 28.21 7.27
N GLY A 339 10.02 28.44 6.04
CA GLY A 339 8.62 28.27 5.63
C GLY A 339 8.32 26.85 5.17
N VAL A 340 7.08 26.45 5.38
CA VAL A 340 6.47 25.25 4.80
C VAL A 340 5.28 25.68 3.95
N VAL A 341 5.02 25.00 2.84
CA VAL A 341 3.80 25.21 2.06
C VAL A 341 3.20 23.88 1.63
N TYR A 342 1.88 23.75 1.77
CA TYR A 342 1.13 22.65 1.18
C TYR A 342 0.82 22.93 -0.30
N THR A 343 1.10 21.97 -1.17
CA THR A 343 1.00 22.10 -2.62
C THR A 343 0.65 20.77 -3.29
N ALA A 344 0.15 20.84 -4.52
CA ALA A 344 0.01 19.69 -5.40
C ALA A 344 1.20 19.56 -6.36
N MET A 345 1.42 18.35 -6.83
CA MET A 345 2.23 17.99 -7.99
C MET A 345 1.30 17.41 -9.06
N CYS A 346 1.41 17.88 -10.31
CA CYS A 346 0.48 17.52 -11.38
C CYS A 346 1.20 16.99 -12.62
N TYR A 347 0.50 16.19 -13.41
CA TYR A 347 0.87 15.88 -14.78
C TYR A 347 0.53 17.03 -15.74
N PRO A 348 1.08 17.04 -16.98
CA PRO A 348 0.74 18.05 -17.99
C PRO A 348 -0.76 18.18 -18.30
N HIS A 349 -1.56 17.11 -18.15
CA HIS A 349 -3.01 17.17 -18.34
C HIS A 349 -3.79 17.72 -17.12
N GLY A 350 -3.08 18.16 -16.07
CA GLY A 350 -3.63 18.81 -14.88
C GLY A 350 -4.12 17.86 -13.77
N GLY A 351 -4.06 16.55 -14.00
CA GLY A 351 -4.37 15.57 -12.97
C GLY A 351 -3.25 15.44 -11.94
N MET A 352 -3.60 15.09 -10.71
CA MET A 352 -2.67 15.06 -9.58
C MET A 352 -1.79 13.81 -9.59
N ILE A 353 -0.49 14.02 -9.42
CA ILE A 353 0.50 12.96 -9.14
C ILE A 353 0.52 12.65 -7.64
N ASP A 354 0.62 13.71 -6.84
CA ASP A 354 0.77 13.64 -5.39
C ASP A 354 0.40 15.00 -4.78
N ASP A 355 0.19 15.02 -3.47
CA ASP A 355 0.03 16.22 -2.65
C ASP A 355 0.93 16.13 -1.42
N GLY A 356 1.25 17.28 -0.83
CA GLY A 356 2.21 17.27 0.26
C GLY A 356 2.77 18.63 0.60
N THR A 357 3.89 18.62 1.32
CA THR A 357 4.51 19.84 1.84
C THR A 357 5.92 20.06 1.30
N VAL A 358 6.22 21.32 0.96
CA VAL A 358 7.56 21.77 0.60
C VAL A 358 8.12 22.62 1.74
N PHE A 359 9.25 22.22 2.28
CA PHE A 359 10.03 22.96 3.28
C PHE A 359 11.12 23.75 2.57
N ARG A 360 11.30 25.03 2.89
CA ARG A 360 12.45 25.83 2.46
C ARG A 360 13.51 25.88 3.57
N LEU A 361 14.47 24.97 3.50
CA LEU A 361 15.56 24.80 4.48
C LEU A 361 16.64 25.88 4.36
N GLY A 362 16.82 26.45 3.17
CA GLY A 362 17.78 27.52 2.90
C GLY A 362 17.50 28.18 1.56
N GLN A 363 18.49 28.91 1.03
CA GLN A 363 18.40 29.49 -0.30
C GLN A 363 18.27 28.41 -1.38
N ASP A 364 19.17 27.41 -1.33
CA ASP A 364 19.35 26.36 -2.33
C ASP A 364 18.98 24.95 -1.81
N ASN A 365 18.21 24.89 -0.73
CA ASN A 365 17.87 23.66 -0.02
C ASN A 365 16.37 23.61 0.27
N PHE A 366 15.70 22.63 -0.33
CA PHE A 366 14.27 22.35 -0.13
C PHE A 366 14.08 20.89 0.26
N ARG A 367 12.94 20.58 0.89
CA ARG A 367 12.51 19.21 1.12
C ARG A 367 11.05 19.04 0.70
N TRP A 368 10.80 18.04 -0.12
CA TRP A 368 9.45 17.58 -0.45
C TRP A 368 9.06 16.45 0.49
N ILE A 369 7.85 16.53 1.06
CA ILE A 369 7.23 15.45 1.83
C ILE A 369 5.87 15.14 1.19
N GLY A 370 5.77 13.98 0.54
CA GLY A 370 4.57 13.53 -0.18
C GLY A 370 4.17 12.08 0.15
N GLY A 371 3.15 11.57 -0.52
CA GLY A 371 2.61 10.22 -0.30
C GLY A 371 3.32 9.11 -1.07
N SER A 372 3.99 9.44 -2.18
CA SER A 372 4.51 8.44 -3.14
C SER A 372 6.01 8.56 -3.42
N ASP A 373 6.66 7.43 -3.71
CA ASP A 373 8.05 7.40 -4.16
C ASP A 373 8.23 8.07 -5.53
N TYR A 374 7.21 7.96 -6.38
CA TYR A 374 7.22 8.49 -7.74
C TYR A 374 7.43 10.01 -7.77
N GLY A 375 7.00 10.74 -6.73
CA GLY A 375 7.25 12.19 -6.64
C GLY A 375 8.75 12.54 -6.66
N GLY A 376 9.61 11.69 -6.10
CA GLY A 376 11.06 11.86 -6.15
C GLY A 376 11.67 11.53 -7.51
N GLU A 377 11.12 10.54 -8.20
CA GLU A 377 11.55 10.18 -9.56
C GLU A 377 11.15 11.27 -10.55
N TRP A 378 9.91 11.75 -10.48
CA TRP A 378 9.42 12.87 -11.27
C TRP A 378 10.30 14.11 -11.11
N LEU A 379 10.68 14.47 -9.88
CA LEU A 379 11.61 15.58 -9.63
C LEU A 379 12.97 15.38 -10.31
N ARG A 380 13.51 14.16 -10.33
CA ARG A 380 14.79 13.85 -11.00
C ARG A 380 14.67 13.93 -12.52
N GLU A 381 13.60 13.35 -13.07
CA GLU A 381 13.32 13.40 -14.50
C GLU A 381 13.21 14.84 -14.99
N LYS A 382 12.42 15.68 -14.30
CA LYS A 382 12.26 17.10 -14.68
C LYS A 382 13.55 17.90 -14.49
N ALA A 383 14.35 17.61 -13.46
CA ALA A 383 15.65 18.25 -13.30
C ALA A 383 16.59 17.93 -14.48
N GLN A 384 16.61 16.66 -14.92
CA GLN A 384 17.41 16.21 -16.06
C GLN A 384 16.92 16.82 -17.38
N GLU A 385 15.61 16.77 -17.65
CA GLU A 385 14.99 17.34 -18.86
C GLU A 385 15.29 18.83 -19.02
N LEU A 386 15.28 19.58 -17.91
CA LEU A 386 15.53 21.02 -17.90
C LEU A 386 17.03 21.38 -17.82
N GLY A 387 17.92 20.38 -17.70
CA GLY A 387 19.36 20.60 -17.56
C GLY A 387 19.76 21.37 -16.30
N LEU A 388 18.97 21.26 -15.22
CA LEU A 388 19.17 22.00 -13.98
C LEU A 388 20.24 21.35 -13.09
N LYS A 389 21.03 22.17 -12.41
CA LYS A 389 22.02 21.72 -11.41
C LYS A 389 21.34 21.49 -10.07
N VAL A 390 20.60 20.39 -9.97
CA VAL A 390 19.86 19.99 -8.76
C VAL A 390 20.13 18.53 -8.45
N LEU A 391 20.33 18.23 -7.17
CA LEU A 391 20.42 16.88 -6.62
C LEU A 391 19.16 16.57 -5.81
N VAL A 392 18.43 15.54 -6.22
CA VAL A 392 17.21 15.05 -5.55
C VAL A 392 17.48 13.70 -4.91
N ARG A 393 17.50 13.64 -3.57
CA ARG A 393 17.83 12.44 -2.78
C ARG A 393 16.67 12.06 -1.88
N SER A 394 16.33 10.77 -1.83
CA SER A 394 15.42 10.29 -0.79
C SER A 394 16.10 10.42 0.58
N SER A 395 15.37 10.95 1.55
CA SER A 395 15.78 11.01 2.95
C SER A 395 14.79 10.32 3.88
N THR A 396 13.82 9.58 3.35
CA THR A 396 12.79 8.86 4.13
C THR A 396 13.41 8.01 5.24
N ASP A 397 14.45 7.25 4.90
CA ASP A 397 15.14 6.34 5.83
C ASP A 397 16.03 7.05 6.85
N MET A 398 16.27 8.34 6.65
CA MET A 398 17.17 9.14 7.49
C MET A 398 16.41 10.19 8.31
N GLN A 399 15.13 10.40 8.04
CA GLN A 399 14.28 11.43 8.63
C GLN A 399 12.93 10.83 9.03
N HIS A 400 12.93 10.05 10.11
CA HIS A 400 11.70 9.49 10.66
C HIS A 400 10.98 10.56 11.45
N ASN A 401 9.65 10.50 11.51
CA ASN A 401 8.88 11.51 12.23
C ASN A 401 7.68 10.96 12.98
N ILE A 402 7.47 11.54 14.14
CA ILE A 402 6.22 11.46 14.88
C ILE A 402 5.48 12.79 14.78
N ALA A 403 4.16 12.73 14.75
CA ALA A 403 3.32 13.90 14.89
C ALA A 403 2.68 13.93 16.27
N VAL A 404 2.80 15.08 16.96
CA VAL A 404 2.17 15.35 18.25
C VAL A 404 1.04 16.34 18.00
N GLN A 405 -0.19 15.87 18.07
CA GLN A 405 -1.38 16.58 17.58
C GLN A 405 -2.44 16.67 18.68
N GLY A 406 -3.20 17.76 18.73
CA GLY A 406 -4.22 18.04 19.73
C GLY A 406 -3.97 19.36 20.47
N PRO A 407 -5.00 19.89 21.17
CA PRO A 407 -4.93 21.18 21.87
C PRO A 407 -3.78 21.31 22.89
N GLU A 408 -3.36 20.21 23.51
CA GLU A 408 -2.29 20.21 24.53
C GLU A 408 -0.87 20.07 23.94
N SER A 409 -0.73 19.90 22.62
CA SER A 409 0.55 19.60 21.96
C SER A 409 1.61 20.69 22.17
N ARG A 410 1.22 21.97 22.18
CA ARG A 410 2.14 23.10 22.39
C ARG A 410 2.69 23.10 23.82
N ASP A 411 1.83 23.02 24.82
CA ASP A 411 2.22 23.12 26.22
C ASP A 411 3.08 21.92 26.65
N LEU A 412 2.79 20.74 26.08
CA LEU A 412 3.63 19.56 26.18
C LEU A 412 5.01 19.81 25.59
N LEU A 413 5.09 20.16 24.30
CA LEU A 413 6.36 20.23 23.59
C LEU A 413 7.24 21.40 24.03
N LYS A 414 6.65 22.46 24.57
CA LYS A 414 7.39 23.57 25.20
C LYS A 414 8.35 23.08 26.29
N LYS A 415 8.04 21.97 26.98
CA LYS A 415 8.89 21.39 28.03
C LYS A 415 10.05 20.55 27.49
N VAL A 416 9.98 20.15 26.22
CA VAL A 416 10.87 19.15 25.61
C VAL A 416 11.76 19.76 24.54
N ILE A 417 11.25 20.74 23.80
CA ILE A 417 11.93 21.31 22.63
C ILE A 417 12.76 22.51 23.04
N TRP A 418 14.07 22.38 22.84
CA TRP A 418 15.02 23.48 22.93
C TRP A 418 15.41 23.98 21.54
N THR A 419 15.44 25.29 21.37
CA THR A 419 15.86 25.96 20.13
C THR A 419 17.10 26.80 20.39
N ALA A 420 18.03 26.84 19.43
CA ALA A 420 19.22 27.66 19.56
C ALA A 420 18.86 29.16 19.64
N PRO A 421 19.65 30.01 20.33
CA PRO A 421 19.31 31.44 20.52
C PRO A 421 19.12 32.26 19.23
N HIS A 422 19.65 31.79 18.10
CA HIS A 422 19.52 32.43 16.79
C HIS A 422 18.36 31.87 15.95
N GLN A 423 17.60 30.91 16.49
CA GLN A 423 16.38 30.37 15.90
C GLN A 423 15.16 30.92 16.64
N PRO A 424 13.98 30.98 15.99
CA PRO A 424 12.73 31.29 16.68
C PRO A 424 12.53 30.35 17.87
N LYS A 425 12.04 30.88 18.99
CA LYS A 425 11.65 30.01 20.11
C LYS A 425 10.53 29.08 19.65
N PHE A 426 10.48 27.87 20.21
CA PHE A 426 9.42 26.90 19.89
C PHE A 426 8.01 27.50 19.99
N GLU A 427 7.73 28.29 21.02
CA GLU A 427 6.43 28.93 21.26
C GLU A 427 6.05 29.99 20.21
N GLU A 428 7.04 30.57 19.56
CA GLU A 428 6.89 31.61 18.54
C GLU A 428 6.75 30.98 17.14
N LEU A 429 6.82 29.66 17.02
CA LEU A 429 6.73 28.96 15.75
C LEU A 429 5.31 29.11 15.16
N GLY A 430 5.20 29.92 14.11
CA GLY A 430 3.96 30.15 13.37
C GLY A 430 3.46 28.92 12.61
N TRP A 431 2.17 28.90 12.28
CA TRP A 431 1.58 27.83 11.45
C TRP A 431 2.29 27.75 10.10
N PHE A 432 2.57 26.54 9.60
CA PHE A 432 3.37 26.32 8.37
C PHE A 432 4.79 26.92 8.44
N ARG A 433 5.41 26.87 9.62
CA ARG A 433 6.84 27.15 9.84
C ARG A 433 7.51 25.93 10.47
N PHE A 434 8.82 25.83 10.30
CA PHE A 434 9.63 24.83 10.99
C PHE A 434 10.87 25.48 11.61
N THR A 435 11.49 24.78 12.56
CA THR A 435 12.75 25.19 13.17
C THR A 435 13.63 23.97 13.48
N PRO A 436 14.94 24.02 13.19
CA PRO A 436 15.90 23.09 13.79
C PRO A 436 15.93 23.26 15.30
N ALA A 437 15.84 22.16 16.02
CA ALA A 437 15.74 22.15 17.47
C ALA A 437 16.48 20.94 18.06
N ARG A 438 16.43 20.82 19.39
CA ARG A 438 16.94 19.66 20.13
C ARG A 438 15.94 19.22 21.19
N ILE A 439 15.95 17.93 21.52
CA ILE A 439 15.26 17.40 22.69
C ILE A 439 16.07 17.72 23.94
N GLY A 440 15.48 18.37 24.94
CA GLY A 440 16.11 18.71 26.20
C GLY A 440 16.79 20.07 26.16
N ASP A 441 18.10 20.10 25.89
CA ASP A 441 18.91 21.32 25.90
C ASP A 441 19.87 21.41 24.68
N HIS A 442 20.86 22.31 24.75
CA HIS A 442 21.84 22.55 23.69
C HIS A 442 22.70 21.34 23.27
N ASP A 443 22.92 20.37 24.16
CA ASP A 443 23.63 19.11 23.90
C ASP A 443 22.66 17.97 23.56
N GLY A 444 21.36 18.26 23.58
CA GLY A 444 20.28 17.33 23.35
C GLY A 444 20.22 16.73 21.95
N ILE A 445 19.29 15.80 21.74
CA ILE A 445 19.15 15.07 20.46
C ILE A 445 18.69 16.03 19.36
N PRO A 446 19.38 16.12 18.22
CA PRO A 446 18.99 17.01 17.12
C PRO A 446 17.69 16.55 16.46
N VAL A 447 16.77 17.49 16.29
CA VAL A 447 15.47 17.28 15.63
C VAL A 447 15.12 18.47 14.73
N VAL A 448 14.16 18.28 13.84
CA VAL A 448 13.47 19.38 13.15
C VAL A 448 12.01 19.35 13.61
N VAL A 449 11.47 20.50 14.02
CA VAL A 449 10.09 20.61 14.46
C VAL A 449 9.33 21.50 13.49
N SER A 450 8.26 20.99 12.88
CA SER A 450 7.34 21.80 12.07
C SER A 450 5.98 21.95 12.75
N ARG A 451 5.35 23.12 12.60
CA ARG A 451 3.96 23.34 13.01
C ARG A 451 3.04 23.01 11.83
N THR A 452 2.92 21.71 11.58
CA THR A 452 2.10 21.08 10.54
C THR A 452 1.33 19.90 11.16
N GLY A 453 0.34 19.37 10.43
CA GLY A 453 -0.46 18.27 10.90
C GLY A 453 -1.56 17.87 9.93
N TYR A 454 -2.04 16.63 10.09
CA TYR A 454 -3.03 16.00 9.22
C TYR A 454 -4.30 15.58 9.99
N THR A 455 -4.58 16.25 11.11
CA THR A 455 -5.69 15.89 12.03
C THR A 455 -6.79 16.95 12.11
N GLY A 456 -6.55 18.16 11.59
CA GLY A 456 -7.41 19.31 11.82
C GLY A 456 -7.31 19.93 13.22
N GLU A 457 -6.33 19.50 14.03
CA GLU A 457 -6.02 20.10 15.33
C GLU A 457 -4.76 20.97 15.29
N LEU A 458 -4.52 21.71 16.38
CA LEU A 458 -3.17 22.23 16.67
C LEU A 458 -2.20 21.06 16.76
N GLY A 459 -1.00 21.19 16.20
CA GLY A 459 0.00 20.15 16.31
C GLY A 459 1.31 20.47 15.66
N TYR A 460 2.25 19.56 15.89
CA TYR A 460 3.62 19.64 15.43
C TYR A 460 4.09 18.28 14.92
N GLU A 461 5.08 18.28 14.03
CA GLU A 461 5.80 17.08 13.61
C GLU A 461 7.26 17.20 14.02
N ILE A 462 7.82 16.13 14.55
CA ILE A 462 9.19 16.06 15.06
C ILE A 462 9.93 15.04 14.22
N PHE A 463 10.87 15.52 13.41
CA PHE A 463 11.73 14.71 12.55
C PHE A 463 13.06 14.45 13.25
N CYS A 464 13.53 13.21 13.23
CA CYS A 464 14.82 12.82 13.75
C CYS A 464 15.45 11.70 12.90
N HIS A 465 16.75 11.49 13.10
CA HIS A 465 17.40 10.28 12.59
C HIS A 465 16.83 9.04 13.29
N PRO A 466 16.59 7.91 12.60
CA PRO A 466 15.97 6.71 13.20
C PRO A 466 16.73 6.16 14.41
N LYS A 467 18.07 6.30 14.43
CA LYS A 467 18.93 5.94 15.57
C LYS A 467 18.56 6.62 16.90
N HIS A 468 17.80 7.71 16.87
CA HIS A 468 17.37 8.47 18.04
C HIS A 468 15.85 8.39 18.27
N ALA A 469 15.12 7.62 17.47
CA ALA A 469 13.66 7.62 17.47
C ALA A 469 13.10 7.17 18.82
N VAL A 470 13.70 6.16 19.44
CA VAL A 470 13.28 5.67 20.76
C VAL A 470 13.45 6.75 21.83
N GLU A 471 14.61 7.41 21.87
CA GLU A 471 14.89 8.46 22.86
C GLU A 471 14.03 9.71 22.64
N VAL A 472 13.78 10.09 21.39
CA VAL A 472 12.86 11.19 21.04
C VAL A 472 11.44 10.86 21.49
N PHE A 473 10.95 9.65 21.19
CA PHE A 473 9.63 9.21 21.63
C PHE A 473 9.52 9.21 23.14
N ASP A 474 10.49 8.63 23.85
CA ASP A 474 10.46 8.51 25.30
C ASP A 474 10.49 9.88 26.00
N ALA A 475 11.21 10.86 25.46
CA ALA A 475 11.21 12.23 25.96
C ALA A 475 9.84 12.92 25.79
N VAL A 476 9.23 12.80 24.60
CA VAL A 476 7.89 13.33 24.32
C VAL A 476 6.85 12.62 25.19
N TRP A 477 6.96 11.30 25.31
CA TRP A 477 6.07 10.45 26.09
C TRP A 477 6.10 10.79 27.57
N ALA A 478 7.30 10.96 28.14
CA ALA A 478 7.48 11.33 29.54
C ALA A 478 6.86 12.70 29.85
N ALA A 479 7.10 13.72 29.01
CA ALA A 479 6.52 15.05 29.18
C ALA A 479 5.01 15.07 28.94
N GLY A 480 4.51 14.17 28.09
CA GLY A 480 3.10 14.06 27.72
C GLY A 480 2.18 13.44 28.76
N LYS A 481 2.72 12.77 29.80
CA LYS A 481 1.91 12.14 30.86
C LYS A 481 0.94 13.13 31.52
N ASP A 482 1.42 14.33 31.84
CA ASP A 482 0.60 15.38 32.48
C ASP A 482 -0.37 16.07 31.50
N HIS A 483 -0.22 15.81 30.19
CA HIS A 483 -1.02 16.39 29.11
C HIS A 483 -1.97 15.37 28.45
N GLY A 484 -2.10 14.17 29.02
CA GLY A 484 -2.98 13.12 28.51
C GLY A 484 -2.54 12.57 27.15
N LEU A 485 -1.24 12.58 26.85
CA LEU A 485 -0.70 12.08 25.59
C LEU A 485 -1.03 10.59 25.42
N THR A 486 -1.62 10.25 24.27
CA THR A 486 -2.02 8.88 23.92
C THR A 486 -1.44 8.49 22.56
N PRO A 487 -0.96 7.25 22.33
CA PRO A 487 -0.57 6.82 21.00
C PRO A 487 -1.81 6.70 20.10
N MET A 488 -1.69 7.04 18.82
CA MET A 488 -2.77 6.96 17.84
C MET A 488 -2.33 6.19 16.60
N GLY A 489 -3.19 5.30 16.12
CA GLY A 489 -3.03 4.53 14.89
C GLY A 489 -3.72 5.16 13.67
N LEU A 490 -3.57 4.51 12.53
CA LEU A 490 -4.07 4.99 11.24
C LEU A 490 -5.60 5.03 11.13
N GLU A 491 -6.33 4.15 11.81
CA GLU A 491 -7.81 4.14 11.78
C GLU A 491 -8.40 5.41 12.41
N ALA A 492 -7.83 5.85 13.54
CA ALA A 492 -8.24 7.09 14.18
C ALA A 492 -7.79 8.32 13.38
N LEU A 493 -6.62 8.26 12.74
CA LEU A 493 -6.14 9.29 11.83
C LEU A 493 -7.10 9.48 10.65
N ASP A 494 -7.59 8.40 10.05
CA ASP A 494 -8.54 8.45 8.93
C ASP A 494 -9.87 9.11 9.33
N MET A 495 -10.37 8.85 10.55
CA MET A 495 -11.54 9.56 11.06
C MET A 495 -11.31 11.07 11.20
N VAL A 496 -10.22 11.48 11.87
CA VAL A 496 -10.00 12.91 12.14
C VAL A 496 -9.70 13.71 10.87
N ARG A 497 -9.04 13.08 9.87
CA ARG A 497 -8.71 13.72 8.59
C ARG A 497 -9.95 13.88 7.71
N ILE A 498 -10.87 12.90 7.69
CA ILE A 498 -12.13 12.99 6.94
C ILE A 498 -13.00 14.11 7.51
N GLU A 499 -13.17 14.17 8.83
CA GLU A 499 -13.91 15.26 9.48
C GLU A 499 -13.32 16.64 9.17
N ALA A 500 -11.99 16.72 9.08
CA ALA A 500 -11.29 17.94 8.72
C ALA A 500 -11.33 18.23 7.21
N GLY A 501 -11.86 17.34 6.37
CA GLY A 501 -11.83 17.52 4.92
C GLY A 501 -10.42 17.49 4.32
N LEU A 502 -9.52 16.69 4.89
CA LEU A 502 -8.18 16.49 4.36
C LEU A 502 -8.18 15.29 3.40
N ILE A 503 -7.69 15.53 2.18
CA ILE A 503 -7.78 14.56 1.08
C ILE A 503 -6.69 13.49 1.14
N PHE A 504 -7.00 12.31 0.60
CA PHE A 504 -6.10 11.17 0.56
C PHE A 504 -6.01 10.56 -0.85
N ALA A 505 -4.79 10.25 -1.28
CA ALA A 505 -4.51 9.67 -2.59
C ALA A 505 -5.23 8.33 -2.79
N GLY A 506 -5.74 8.08 -4.00
CA GLY A 506 -6.50 6.87 -4.32
C GLY A 506 -7.96 6.88 -3.85
N TYR A 507 -8.34 7.83 -2.99
CA TYR A 507 -9.71 8.02 -2.53
C TYR A 507 -10.30 9.33 -3.05
N ASP A 508 -9.71 10.45 -2.63
CA ASP A 508 -10.23 11.78 -2.93
C ASP A 508 -9.62 12.37 -4.22
N PHE A 509 -8.46 11.86 -4.63
CA PHE A 509 -7.82 12.22 -5.89
C PHE A 509 -7.04 11.05 -6.52
N SER A 510 -6.80 11.18 -7.82
CA SER A 510 -5.98 10.30 -8.64
C SER A 510 -5.36 11.12 -9.78
N ASP A 511 -4.64 10.45 -10.68
CA ASP A 511 -4.16 11.02 -11.94
C ASP A 511 -5.27 11.56 -12.86
N GLN A 512 -6.54 11.25 -12.61
CA GLN A 512 -7.66 11.81 -13.37
C GLN A 512 -8.28 13.05 -12.70
N THR A 513 -8.00 13.27 -11.42
CA THR A 513 -8.58 14.33 -10.60
C THR A 513 -7.64 15.52 -10.55
N ASP A 514 -8.13 16.73 -10.80
CA ASP A 514 -7.34 17.95 -10.63
C ASP A 514 -7.49 18.57 -9.22
N PRO A 515 -6.59 19.48 -8.80
CA PRO A 515 -6.64 20.08 -7.47
C PRO A 515 -7.94 20.84 -7.15
N PHE A 516 -8.68 21.34 -8.15
CA PHE A 516 -9.96 22.01 -7.91
C PHE A 516 -11.04 20.99 -7.58
N GLU A 517 -11.12 19.91 -8.35
CA GLU A 517 -12.05 18.80 -8.10
C GLU A 517 -11.74 18.06 -6.80
N ALA A 518 -10.47 18.00 -6.39
CA ALA A 518 -10.02 17.45 -5.11
C ALA A 518 -10.20 18.42 -3.92
N GLY A 519 -10.81 19.59 -4.08
CA GLY A 519 -11.06 20.51 -2.97
C GLY A 519 -9.84 21.27 -2.43
N ILE A 520 -8.66 21.11 -3.05
CA ILE A 520 -7.42 21.80 -2.67
C ILE A 520 -7.02 22.91 -3.67
N GLY A 521 -7.99 23.48 -4.38
CA GLY A 521 -7.77 24.51 -5.42
C GLY A 521 -7.03 25.76 -4.92
N PHE A 522 -6.99 26.00 -3.60
CA PHE A 522 -6.19 27.06 -2.97
C PHE A 522 -4.67 26.87 -3.16
N THR A 523 -4.23 25.67 -3.54
CA THR A 523 -2.83 25.34 -3.88
C THR A 523 -2.45 25.74 -5.30
N VAL A 524 -3.39 26.21 -6.13
CA VAL A 524 -3.16 26.58 -7.54
C VAL A 524 -3.37 28.09 -7.74
N PRO A 525 -2.41 28.93 -7.33
CA PRO A 525 -2.53 30.39 -7.35
C PRO A 525 -2.29 30.99 -8.76
N LEU A 526 -3.09 30.61 -9.76
CA LEU A 526 -2.94 31.01 -11.17
C LEU A 526 -2.78 32.52 -11.40
N LYS A 527 -3.43 33.34 -10.56
CA LYS A 527 -3.36 34.81 -10.66
C LYS A 527 -2.06 35.39 -10.11
N SER A 528 -1.53 34.81 -9.03
CA SER A 528 -0.38 35.38 -8.33
C SER A 528 0.94 34.67 -8.63
N LYS A 529 0.91 33.51 -9.28
CA LYS A 529 2.07 32.81 -9.84
C LYS A 529 2.07 33.00 -11.36
N PRO A 530 2.80 34.00 -11.89
CA PRO A 530 2.86 34.26 -13.33
C PRO A 530 3.73 33.25 -14.07
N ASP A 531 4.75 32.70 -13.40
CA ASP A 531 5.65 31.68 -13.94
C ASP A 531 4.87 30.45 -14.38
N ASP A 532 5.40 29.78 -15.41
CA ASP A 532 4.86 28.51 -15.86
C ASP A 532 5.19 27.38 -14.86
N PHE A 533 4.33 26.36 -14.84
CA PHE A 533 4.49 25.16 -14.03
C PHE A 533 3.74 23.99 -14.68
N ILE A 534 4.11 22.77 -14.33
CA ILE A 534 3.55 21.58 -14.97
C ILE A 534 2.03 21.52 -14.77
N GLY A 535 1.31 21.43 -15.89
CA GLY A 535 -0.15 21.36 -15.92
C GLY A 535 -0.87 22.72 -15.86
N ARG A 536 -0.16 23.86 -15.84
CA ARG A 536 -0.76 25.20 -15.72
C ARG A 536 -1.86 25.47 -16.75
N GLU A 537 -1.60 25.22 -18.04
CA GLU A 537 -2.59 25.46 -19.10
C GLU A 537 -3.83 24.58 -18.95
N ALA A 538 -3.65 23.30 -18.62
CA ALA A 538 -4.76 22.38 -18.36
C ALA A 538 -5.59 22.83 -17.14
N LEU A 539 -4.92 23.31 -16.09
CA LEU A 539 -5.56 23.81 -14.87
C LEU A 539 -6.30 25.14 -15.10
N ILE A 540 -5.84 26.00 -16.02
CA ILE A 540 -6.61 27.17 -16.44
C ILE A 540 -7.93 26.72 -17.07
N ARG A 541 -7.88 25.81 -18.05
CA ARG A 541 -9.09 25.30 -18.70
C ARG A 541 -10.05 24.60 -17.73
N ARG A 542 -9.52 23.74 -16.85
CA ARG A 542 -10.30 23.01 -15.84
C ARG A 542 -10.95 23.96 -14.83
N LYS A 543 -10.30 25.07 -14.47
CA LYS A 543 -10.88 26.11 -13.62
C LYS A 543 -12.00 26.90 -14.32
N GLU A 544 -11.86 27.15 -15.62
CA GLU A 544 -12.89 27.83 -16.42
C GLU A 544 -14.11 26.93 -16.71
N HIS A 545 -13.88 25.62 -16.77
CA HIS A 545 -14.90 24.62 -17.06
C HIS A 545 -14.86 23.46 -16.05
N PRO A 546 -15.18 23.72 -14.76
CA PRO A 546 -15.20 22.67 -13.74
C PRO A 546 -16.30 21.67 -14.05
N ALA A 547 -15.97 20.37 -14.03
CA ALA A 547 -16.96 19.31 -14.19
C ALA A 547 -17.50 18.86 -12.83
N ARG A 548 -16.60 18.66 -11.86
CA ARG A 548 -16.97 18.20 -10.51
C ARG A 548 -16.40 19.07 -9.40
N VAL A 549 -16.95 18.92 -8.20
CA VAL A 549 -16.54 19.63 -6.98
C VAL A 549 -16.56 18.67 -5.80
N LEU A 550 -15.54 18.76 -4.92
CA LEU A 550 -15.55 18.07 -3.64
C LEU A 550 -16.51 18.76 -2.66
N VAL A 551 -17.42 18.00 -2.08
CA VAL A 551 -18.40 18.43 -1.08
C VAL A 551 -18.39 17.51 0.14
N GLY A 552 -18.99 17.98 1.23
CA GLY A 552 -19.31 17.14 2.38
C GLY A 552 -20.75 16.63 2.28
N LEU A 553 -21.01 15.45 2.83
CA LEU A 553 -22.34 14.87 2.97
C LEU A 553 -22.63 14.61 4.44
N ASP A 554 -23.79 15.07 4.89
CA ASP A 554 -24.42 14.61 6.14
C ASP A 554 -25.44 13.53 5.78
N ILE A 555 -25.28 12.33 6.32
CA ILE A 555 -26.06 11.15 5.91
C ILE A 555 -27.06 10.80 7.01
N ASP A 556 -28.36 10.90 6.68
CA ASP A 556 -29.46 10.57 7.58
C ASP A 556 -29.77 9.07 7.52
N SER A 557 -28.77 8.28 7.95
CA SER A 557 -28.88 6.82 8.03
C SER A 557 -27.77 6.25 8.90
N ASN A 558 -28.07 5.18 9.62
CA ASN A 558 -27.07 4.39 10.35
C ASN A 558 -26.36 3.35 9.48
N VAL A 559 -26.77 3.18 8.22
CA VAL A 559 -26.15 2.24 7.28
C VAL A 559 -24.78 2.78 6.87
N ALA A 560 -23.75 1.94 6.92
CA ALA A 560 -22.41 2.30 6.50
C ALA A 560 -22.37 2.68 5.02
N VAL A 561 -21.62 3.75 4.73
CA VAL A 561 -21.32 4.26 3.40
C VAL A 561 -19.83 4.12 3.18
N GLY A 562 -19.41 3.76 1.98
CA GLY A 562 -18.01 3.53 1.62
C GLY A 562 -17.60 4.30 0.37
N HIS A 563 -16.30 4.30 0.10
CA HIS A 563 -15.71 4.78 -1.15
C HIS A 563 -16.41 4.14 -2.37
N GLY A 564 -16.74 4.94 -3.38
CA GLY A 564 -17.38 4.51 -4.61
C GLY A 564 -18.91 4.38 -4.55
N ASP A 565 -19.54 4.50 -3.37
CA ASP A 565 -21.01 4.56 -3.29
C ASP A 565 -21.54 5.75 -4.13
N CYS A 566 -22.52 5.49 -4.98
CA CYS A 566 -23.07 6.49 -5.91
C CYS A 566 -23.90 7.55 -5.18
N VAL A 567 -23.77 8.81 -5.57
CA VAL A 567 -24.61 9.93 -5.09
C VAL A 567 -25.66 10.26 -6.16
N HIS A 568 -26.93 10.36 -5.76
CA HIS A 568 -28.07 10.49 -6.67
C HIS A 568 -28.95 11.70 -6.37
N ILE A 569 -29.60 12.19 -7.44
CA ILE A 569 -30.82 12.99 -7.39
C ILE A 569 -31.86 12.28 -8.26
N GLY A 570 -32.90 11.75 -7.62
CA GLY A 570 -33.85 10.86 -8.29
C GLY A 570 -33.14 9.61 -8.82
N ARG A 571 -33.30 9.31 -10.12
CA ARG A 571 -32.61 8.16 -10.74
C ARG A 571 -31.20 8.49 -11.20
N ALA A 572 -30.88 9.75 -11.47
CA ALA A 572 -29.60 10.16 -12.02
C ALA A 572 -28.50 10.05 -10.96
N GLN A 573 -27.38 9.44 -11.32
CA GLN A 573 -26.16 9.53 -10.53
C GLN A 573 -25.47 10.84 -10.85
N ILE A 574 -25.24 11.67 -9.83
CA ILE A 574 -24.62 12.99 -9.95
C ILE A 574 -23.23 13.04 -9.33
N GLY A 575 -22.76 11.94 -8.74
CA GLY A 575 -21.44 11.87 -8.14
C GLY A 575 -21.15 10.54 -7.47
N GLU A 576 -20.11 10.55 -6.65
CA GLU A 576 -19.65 9.40 -5.88
C GLU A 576 -19.07 9.84 -4.53
N VAL A 577 -19.21 9.00 -3.53
CA VAL A 577 -18.53 9.14 -2.24
C VAL A 577 -17.04 8.81 -2.42
N THR A 578 -16.16 9.70 -1.94
CA THR A 578 -14.71 9.50 -1.99
C THR A 578 -14.16 8.94 -0.68
N SER A 579 -14.50 9.55 0.45
CA SER A 579 -14.11 9.10 1.79
C SER A 579 -15.30 9.19 2.73
N SER A 580 -15.44 8.27 3.68
CA SER A 580 -16.60 8.23 4.57
C SER A 580 -16.29 7.64 5.93
N MET A 581 -17.06 8.04 6.94
CA MET A 581 -16.89 7.54 8.30
C MET A 581 -18.13 7.80 9.17
N ARG A 582 -18.22 7.16 10.34
CA ARG A 582 -19.21 7.48 11.38
C ARG A 582 -18.60 8.39 12.43
N SER A 583 -18.98 9.67 12.46
CA SER A 583 -18.36 10.68 13.35
C SER A 583 -18.69 10.41 14.81
N PRO A 584 -17.67 10.14 15.67
CA PRO A 584 -17.91 10.00 17.11
C PRO A 584 -18.39 11.30 17.74
N LEU A 585 -17.89 12.45 17.25
CA LEU A 585 -18.28 13.76 17.76
C LEU A 585 -19.70 14.17 17.32
N LEU A 586 -20.05 13.92 16.06
CA LEU A 586 -21.35 14.33 15.51
C LEU A 586 -22.44 13.27 15.67
N GLY A 587 -22.08 12.03 16.03
CA GLY A 587 -23.01 10.91 16.22
C GLY A 587 -23.69 10.39 14.95
N LYS A 588 -23.20 10.76 13.76
CA LYS A 588 -23.81 10.46 12.45
C LYS A 588 -22.78 10.04 11.40
N ASN A 589 -23.26 9.41 10.32
CA ASN A 589 -22.43 9.12 9.16
C ASN A 589 -22.19 10.40 8.35
N ILE A 590 -20.92 10.61 7.98
CA ILE A 590 -20.48 11.72 7.15
C ILE A 590 -19.62 11.19 6.00
N ALA A 591 -19.52 11.96 4.93
CA ALA A 591 -18.64 11.62 3.82
C ALA A 591 -18.10 12.87 3.10
N LEU A 592 -16.95 12.72 2.48
CA LEU A 592 -16.51 13.53 1.35
C LEU A 592 -17.06 12.89 0.07
N ALA A 593 -17.50 13.70 -0.87
CA ALA A 593 -18.02 13.24 -2.15
C ALA A 593 -17.63 14.18 -3.27
N ARG A 594 -17.43 13.64 -4.46
CA ARG A 594 -17.17 14.42 -5.67
C ARG A 594 -18.43 14.39 -6.53
N VAL A 595 -19.07 15.54 -6.68
CA VAL A 595 -20.37 15.69 -7.34
C VAL A 595 -20.30 16.64 -8.53
N ASP A 596 -21.24 16.50 -9.45
CA ASP A 596 -21.44 17.40 -10.58
C ASP A 596 -21.62 18.85 -10.11
N VAL A 597 -20.97 19.79 -10.81
CA VAL A 597 -20.98 21.21 -10.48
C VAL A 597 -22.41 21.81 -10.45
N ALA A 598 -23.37 21.26 -11.19
CA ALA A 598 -24.74 21.75 -11.18
C ALA A 598 -25.47 21.50 -9.85
N HIS A 599 -24.97 20.60 -9.00
CA HIS A 599 -25.65 20.11 -7.81
C HIS A 599 -24.86 20.32 -6.50
N HIS A 600 -23.74 21.03 -6.52
CA HIS A 600 -22.82 21.12 -5.37
C HIS A 600 -23.26 22.06 -4.22
N ALA A 601 -24.42 22.73 -4.34
CA ALA A 601 -24.82 23.77 -3.39
C ALA A 601 -25.10 23.18 -2.00
N VAL A 602 -24.59 23.84 -0.95
CA VAL A 602 -24.88 23.47 0.45
C VAL A 602 -26.40 23.53 0.70
N GLY A 603 -26.93 22.51 1.37
CA GLY A 603 -28.36 22.33 1.63
C GLY A 603 -29.08 21.52 0.56
N THR A 604 -28.43 21.16 -0.56
CA THR A 604 -29.03 20.29 -1.57
C THR A 604 -29.26 18.88 -1.01
N ALA A 605 -30.49 18.40 -1.10
CA ALA A 605 -30.85 17.03 -0.73
C ALA A 605 -30.40 16.06 -1.83
N VAL A 606 -29.73 14.98 -1.42
CA VAL A 606 -29.23 13.92 -2.29
C VAL A 606 -29.49 12.56 -1.64
N GLU A 607 -29.25 11.49 -2.37
CA GLU A 607 -29.40 10.13 -1.85
C GLU A 607 -28.16 9.29 -2.18
N ILE A 608 -27.72 8.48 -1.24
CA ILE A 608 -26.61 7.55 -1.45
C ILE A 608 -27.18 6.19 -1.85
N GLY A 609 -26.72 5.66 -2.98
CA GLY A 609 -27.15 4.39 -3.53
C GLY A 609 -26.47 3.19 -2.86
N LYS A 610 -27.25 2.16 -2.52
CA LYS A 610 -26.78 0.83 -2.11
C LYS A 610 -27.51 -0.26 -2.89
N LEU A 611 -27.02 -1.50 -2.83
CA LEU A 611 -27.69 -2.71 -3.38
C LEU A 611 -28.00 -2.66 -4.88
N ASP A 612 -27.09 -2.13 -5.71
CA ASP A 612 -27.24 -1.73 -7.14
C ASP A 612 -27.33 -0.21 -7.37
N GLY A 613 -27.36 0.55 -6.28
CA GLY A 613 -27.44 1.98 -6.37
C GLY A 613 -28.79 2.45 -6.88
N GLN A 614 -29.89 1.70 -6.72
CA GLN A 614 -31.30 2.10 -6.92
C GLN A 614 -32.24 1.52 -5.87
N GLN A 615 -32.05 0.25 -5.47
CA GLN A 615 -32.95 -0.46 -4.55
C GLN A 615 -32.96 0.11 -3.13
N LYS A 616 -31.83 0.67 -2.70
CA LYS A 616 -31.69 1.32 -1.39
C LYS A 616 -31.08 2.69 -1.55
N ARG A 617 -31.77 3.68 -1.01
CA ARG A 617 -31.44 5.11 -1.03
C ARG A 617 -31.32 5.59 0.41
N LEU A 618 -30.13 6.07 0.77
CA LEU A 618 -29.89 6.69 2.07
C LEU A 618 -30.01 8.21 1.90
N PRO A 619 -30.95 8.88 2.58
CA PRO A 619 -31.07 10.33 2.49
C PRO A 619 -29.79 11.00 2.99
N ALA A 620 -29.33 12.04 2.29
CA ALA A 620 -28.19 12.83 2.68
C ALA A 620 -28.37 14.30 2.25
N THR A 621 -27.59 15.19 2.86
CA THR A 621 -27.58 16.62 2.52
C THR A 621 -26.15 17.08 2.25
N ILE A 622 -25.98 17.88 1.20
CA ILE A 622 -24.70 18.51 0.89
C ILE A 622 -24.38 19.59 1.92
N VAL A 623 -23.18 19.53 2.49
CA VAL A 623 -22.63 20.45 3.50
C VAL A 623 -21.21 20.88 3.09
N PRO A 624 -20.60 21.88 3.75
CA PRO A 624 -19.18 22.16 3.55
C PRO A 624 -18.34 20.89 3.77
N PHE A 625 -17.33 20.65 2.93
CA PHE A 625 -16.58 19.39 2.95
C PHE A 625 -15.77 19.15 4.23
N ALA A 626 -15.43 20.19 4.98
CA ALA A 626 -14.93 20.04 6.34
C ALA A 626 -16.11 20.08 7.33
N HIS A 627 -16.49 18.93 7.88
CA HIS A 627 -17.53 18.82 8.90
C HIS A 627 -17.09 19.35 10.27
N TYR A 628 -15.77 19.39 10.52
CA TYR A 628 -15.17 19.88 11.75
C TYR A 628 -14.23 21.06 11.49
N ASP A 629 -14.44 22.15 12.24
CA ASP A 629 -13.68 23.41 12.16
C ASP A 629 -13.42 23.88 10.70
N PRO A 630 -14.49 24.15 9.91
CA PRO A 630 -14.33 24.52 8.50
C PRO A 630 -13.52 25.81 8.30
N GLN A 631 -13.45 26.68 9.31
CA GLN A 631 -12.64 27.90 9.29
C GLN A 631 -11.17 27.66 9.67
N LYS A 632 -10.79 26.44 10.04
CA LYS A 632 -9.43 26.05 10.45
C LYS A 632 -8.90 26.92 11.60
N THR A 633 -9.76 27.23 12.57
CA THR A 633 -9.39 28.02 13.75
C THR A 633 -8.47 27.25 14.70
N ARG A 634 -8.64 25.93 14.85
CA ARG A 634 -7.88 25.11 15.79
C ARG A 634 -6.44 24.87 15.34
N PRO A 635 -6.13 24.48 14.08
CA PRO A 635 -4.75 24.37 13.62
C PRO A 635 -3.97 25.70 13.70
N ARG A 636 -4.69 26.84 13.66
CA ARG A 636 -4.12 28.19 13.71
C ARG A 636 -3.98 28.76 15.13
N SER A 637 -4.68 28.19 16.11
CA SER A 637 -4.65 28.59 17.53
C SER A 637 -3.27 28.43 18.15
#